data_AF-A0A2E0HW10-F1
#
_entry.id   AF-A0A2E0HW10-F1
#
_cell.length_a   1.000
_cell.length_b   1.000
_cell.length_c   1.000
_cell.angle_alpha   90.00
_cell.angle_beta   90.00
_cell.angle_gamma   90.00
#
_symmetry.space_group_name_H-M   'P 1'
#
loop_
_entity.id
_entity.type
_entity.pdbx_description
1 polymer ?
#
loop_
_entity_poly.entity_id
_entity_poly.type
_entity_poly.pdbx_seq_one_letter_code
_entity_poly.pdbx_strand_id
1 'polypeptide(L)'
;MKKVYLVFLIFFTNTLISQKFYDSNDLKYYLDFSNMKANLKFRDYKINGPIEEIYSIYGNNYTVIKGDSIHWALLQNSKKNQYSSYLILKGEYSDIIKMIKREGSSKRFEVLASDIIFPSSFKDYFNFVNEEDFNALAKDRQVAEYLKDFGLSGTYDLKVYRDSGISFINIEIKGSITFNQKGILIETNLPSLTKFSGEYSSDLNPDINLLKMGIVSGRIINSDGGIFSLSIDLKEMTGILTTIRIKMDDEGEQSTFRNFTTFKLIE
;
A
#
# COMPACT_ATOMS: atom_id res chain seq x y z
N MET A 1 65.55 9.54 0.95
CA MET A 1 64.22 9.82 0.34
C MET A 1 63.23 8.81 0.87
N LYS A 2 62.32 9.22 1.77
CA LYS A 2 61.33 8.33 2.40
C LYS A 2 60.18 8.09 1.41
N LYS A 3 59.99 6.84 0.98
CA LYS A 3 58.80 6.42 0.24
C LYS A 3 57.65 6.30 1.23
N VAL A 4 56.76 7.30 1.23
CA VAL A 4 55.48 7.22 1.92
C VAL A 4 54.56 6.39 1.03
N TYR A 5 54.30 5.15 1.44
CA TYR A 5 53.23 4.35 0.84
C TYR A 5 51.91 4.84 1.41
N LEU A 6 51.17 5.60 0.59
CA LEU A 6 49.80 5.98 0.87
C LEU A 6 48.91 4.75 0.62
N VAL A 7 48.69 3.95 1.67
CA VAL A 7 47.66 2.92 1.64
C VAL A 7 46.31 3.63 1.73
N PHE A 8 45.69 3.86 0.57
CA PHE A 8 44.27 4.19 0.50
C PHE A 8 43.50 2.96 0.98
N LEU A 9 43.21 2.91 2.28
CA LEU A 9 42.18 2.06 2.85
C LEU A 9 40.87 2.59 2.28
N ILE A 10 40.44 2.01 1.15
CA ILE A 10 39.07 2.17 0.68
C ILE A 10 38.21 1.45 1.73
N PHE A 11 37.80 2.19 2.76
CA PHE A 11 36.60 1.87 3.51
C PHE A 11 35.44 1.99 2.51
N PHE A 12 35.28 0.97 1.66
CA PHE A 12 33.96 0.63 1.18
C PHE A 12 33.19 0.28 2.45
N THR A 13 32.51 1.28 3.01
CA THR A 13 31.32 1.01 3.80
C THR A 13 30.43 0.23 2.84
N ASN A 14 30.50 -1.10 2.90
CA ASN A 14 29.38 -1.94 2.53
C ASN A 14 28.26 -1.51 3.49
N THR A 15 27.59 -0.39 3.19
CA THR A 15 26.20 -0.26 3.57
C THR A 15 25.57 -1.43 2.86
N LEU A 16 25.45 -2.55 3.57
CA LEU A 16 24.62 -3.68 3.18
C LEU A 16 23.25 -3.04 2.97
N ILE A 17 22.97 -2.69 1.72
CA ILE A 17 21.65 -2.21 1.33
C ILE A 17 20.75 -3.39 1.66
N SER A 18 19.97 -3.21 2.71
CA SER A 18 18.97 -4.17 3.19
C SER A 18 18.15 -4.61 1.98
N GLN A 19 18.20 -5.89 1.65
CA GLN A 19 17.37 -6.47 0.58
C GLN A 19 16.07 -7.00 1.20
N LYS A 20 15.47 -6.18 2.05
CA LYS A 20 14.20 -6.46 2.70
C LYS A 20 13.10 -5.64 2.05
N PHE A 21 12.04 -6.34 1.65
CA PHE A 21 10.89 -5.77 0.99
C PHE A 21 9.62 -6.07 1.77
N TYR A 22 8.76 -5.07 1.93
CA TYR A 22 7.57 -5.13 2.76
C TYR A 22 6.31 -5.11 1.91
N ASP A 23 5.28 -5.85 2.30
CA ASP A 23 3.99 -5.79 1.63
C ASP A 23 3.36 -4.42 1.88
N SER A 24 3.22 -3.62 0.81
CA SER A 24 2.64 -2.27 0.87
C SER A 24 1.15 -2.25 1.24
N ASN A 25 0.46 -3.39 1.27
CA ASN A 25 -0.91 -3.48 1.78
C ASN A 25 -0.92 -3.70 3.29
N ASP A 26 -0.10 -4.62 3.81
CA ASP A 26 0.05 -4.89 5.23
C ASP A 26 1.55 -4.97 5.59
N LEU A 27 2.06 -3.85 6.13
CA LEU A 27 3.48 -3.63 6.42
C LEU A 27 4.08 -4.62 7.44
N LYS A 28 3.28 -5.51 8.04
CA LYS A 28 3.73 -6.61 8.91
C LYS A 28 4.39 -7.76 8.14
N TYR A 29 4.06 -7.92 6.86
CA TYR A 29 4.57 -9.00 6.00
C TYR A 29 5.72 -8.53 5.13
N TYR A 30 6.68 -9.42 4.87
CA TYR A 30 7.93 -9.09 4.20
C TYR A 30 8.64 -10.29 3.56
N LEU A 31 9.53 -9.96 2.64
CA LEU A 31 10.59 -10.81 2.10
C LEU A 31 11.94 -10.21 2.51
N ASP A 32 12.78 -10.98 3.18
CA ASP A 32 14.09 -10.55 3.64
C ASP A 32 15.17 -11.42 2.98
N PHE A 33 15.71 -10.95 1.85
CA PHE A 33 16.78 -11.65 1.14
C PHE A 33 18.13 -11.46 1.82
N SER A 34 18.29 -10.48 2.71
CA SER A 34 19.51 -10.32 3.51
C SER A 34 19.64 -11.45 4.54
N ASN A 35 18.52 -11.88 5.13
CA ASN A 35 18.46 -12.97 6.11
C ASN A 35 17.88 -14.28 5.55
N MET A 36 17.59 -14.34 4.25
CA MET A 36 16.95 -15.46 3.55
C MET A 36 15.69 -15.96 4.26
N LYS A 37 14.79 -15.04 4.64
CA LYS A 37 13.55 -15.33 5.38
C LYS A 37 12.35 -14.58 4.82
N ALA A 38 11.20 -15.22 4.85
CA ALA A 38 9.92 -14.62 4.47
C ALA A 38 8.93 -14.71 5.64
N ASN A 39 8.07 -13.70 5.73
CA ASN A 39 6.86 -13.74 6.53
C ASN A 39 5.73 -13.15 5.68
N LEU A 40 4.91 -13.98 5.06
CA LEU A 40 3.89 -13.56 4.10
C LEU A 40 2.49 -13.99 4.51
N LYS A 41 1.49 -13.24 4.05
CA LYS A 41 0.08 -13.58 4.10
C LYS A 41 -0.55 -13.34 2.73
N PHE A 42 -1.37 -14.29 2.31
CA PHE A 42 -2.14 -14.19 1.09
C PHE A 42 -3.44 -15.00 1.24
N ARG A 43 -4.59 -14.32 1.09
CA ARG A 43 -5.91 -14.90 1.40
C ARG A 43 -5.91 -15.50 2.82
N ASP A 44 -6.32 -16.76 2.94
CA ASP A 44 -6.34 -17.51 4.20
C ASP A 44 -4.99 -18.17 4.54
N TYR A 45 -4.00 -18.06 3.64
CA TYR A 45 -2.68 -18.67 3.83
C TYR A 45 -1.69 -17.69 4.45
N LYS A 46 -0.86 -18.23 5.34
CA LYS A 46 0.31 -17.54 5.90
C LYS A 46 1.52 -18.46 5.82
N ILE A 47 2.69 -17.89 5.63
CA ILE A 47 3.95 -18.63 5.65
C ILE A 47 5.01 -17.80 6.35
N ASN A 48 5.76 -18.46 7.24
CA ASN A 48 6.95 -17.91 7.85
C ASN A 48 8.04 -18.97 7.72
N GLY A 49 9.11 -18.66 7.01
CA GLY A 49 10.13 -19.66 6.71
C GLY A 49 11.28 -19.15 5.85
N PRO A 50 12.29 -20.00 5.62
CA PRO A 50 13.44 -19.62 4.83
C PRO A 50 13.09 -19.48 3.35
N ILE A 51 13.81 -18.58 2.69
CA ILE A 51 13.77 -18.32 1.25
C ILE A 51 14.88 -19.13 0.56
N GLU A 52 14.61 -19.63 -0.63
CA GLU A 52 15.59 -20.11 -1.60
C GLU A 52 15.30 -19.44 -2.95
N GLU A 53 16.32 -18.85 -3.59
CA GLU A 53 16.22 -18.34 -4.96
C GLU A 53 16.60 -19.45 -5.94
N ILE A 54 15.72 -19.75 -6.91
CA ILE A 54 15.88 -20.88 -7.83
C ILE A 54 15.73 -20.42 -9.27
N TYR A 55 16.75 -20.72 -10.07
CA TYR A 55 16.69 -20.64 -11.53
C TYR A 55 16.21 -21.97 -12.10
N SER A 56 15.18 -21.91 -12.93
CA SER A 56 14.72 -23.07 -13.69
C SER A 56 15.59 -23.35 -14.91
N ILE A 57 15.40 -24.52 -15.53
CA ILE A 57 16.03 -24.87 -16.81
C ILE A 57 15.66 -23.92 -17.96
N TYR A 58 14.54 -23.20 -17.85
CA TYR A 58 14.09 -22.22 -18.84
C TYR A 58 14.56 -20.79 -18.52
N GLY A 59 15.33 -20.62 -17.44
CA GLY A 59 15.89 -19.32 -17.03
C GLY A 59 14.95 -18.45 -16.21
N ASN A 60 13.78 -18.96 -15.81
CA ASN A 60 12.88 -18.25 -14.91
C ASN A 60 13.43 -18.27 -13.48
N ASN A 61 13.31 -17.16 -12.77
CA ASN A 61 13.76 -17.04 -11.38
C ASN A 61 12.58 -17.11 -10.42
N TYR A 62 12.69 -17.96 -9.41
CA TYR A 62 11.67 -18.18 -8.40
C TYR A 62 12.19 -17.84 -7.00
N THR A 63 11.39 -17.10 -6.23
CA THR A 63 11.51 -17.05 -4.77
C THR A 63 10.68 -18.21 -4.21
N VAL A 64 11.34 -19.22 -3.65
CA VAL A 64 10.66 -20.37 -3.03
C VAL A 64 10.77 -20.28 -1.51
N ILE A 65 9.65 -20.40 -0.82
CA ILE A 65 9.56 -20.25 0.63
C ILE A 65 9.15 -21.59 1.23
N LYS A 66 9.97 -22.09 2.16
CA LYS A 66 9.70 -23.35 2.86
C LYS A 66 8.80 -23.10 4.07
N GLY A 67 7.58 -23.63 4.07
CA GLY A 67 6.79 -23.82 5.30
C GLY A 67 6.91 -25.25 5.85
N ASP A 68 5.99 -25.63 6.74
CA ASP A 68 5.98 -26.96 7.34
C ASP A 68 5.52 -28.03 6.34
N SER A 69 4.30 -27.89 5.83
CA SER A 69 3.72 -28.77 4.80
C SER A 69 3.23 -28.01 3.57
N ILE A 70 3.19 -26.68 3.64
CA ILE A 70 2.74 -25.78 2.59
C ILE A 70 3.92 -24.90 2.21
N HIS A 71 4.20 -24.82 0.91
CA HIS A 71 5.33 -24.09 0.37
C HIS A 71 4.85 -23.16 -0.73
N TRP A 72 5.51 -22.01 -0.84
CA TRP A 72 5.14 -20.99 -1.81
C TRP A 72 6.26 -20.87 -2.83
N ALA A 73 5.93 -20.82 -4.11
CA ALA A 73 6.86 -20.48 -5.17
C ALA A 73 6.32 -19.25 -5.89
N LEU A 74 7.11 -18.18 -5.89
CA LEU A 74 6.76 -16.91 -6.51
C LEU A 74 7.69 -16.68 -7.70
N LEU A 75 7.13 -16.58 -8.90
CA LEU A 75 7.88 -16.29 -10.13
C LEU A 75 8.25 -14.81 -10.15
N GLN A 76 9.54 -14.51 -10.10
CA GLN A 76 10.06 -13.14 -10.11
C GLN A 76 9.95 -12.52 -11.52
N ASN A 77 9.79 -11.20 -11.55
CA ASN A 77 10.02 -10.38 -12.75
C ASN A 77 11.49 -9.92 -12.80
N SER A 78 11.76 -8.78 -13.45
CA SER A 78 13.09 -8.19 -13.53
C SER A 78 13.66 -7.70 -12.19
N LYS A 79 12.81 -7.55 -11.16
CA LYS A 79 13.21 -7.11 -9.81
C LYS A 79 12.78 -8.14 -8.76
N LYS A 80 13.60 -8.36 -7.72
CA LYS A 80 13.36 -9.32 -6.63
C LYS A 80 12.09 -9.07 -5.80
N ASN A 81 11.55 -7.85 -5.86
CA ASN A 81 10.33 -7.45 -5.15
C ASN A 81 9.11 -7.41 -6.08
N GLN A 82 9.24 -7.87 -7.32
CA GLN A 82 8.17 -7.89 -8.31
C GLN A 82 7.99 -9.31 -8.81
N TYR A 83 6.73 -9.74 -8.88
CA TYR A 83 6.38 -11.11 -9.21
C TYR A 83 5.37 -11.11 -10.35
N SER A 84 5.35 -12.16 -11.16
CA SER A 84 4.36 -12.38 -12.23
C SER A 84 3.45 -13.55 -11.96
N SER A 85 3.86 -14.48 -11.10
CA SER A 85 3.06 -15.65 -10.78
C SER A 85 3.31 -16.17 -9.36
N TYR A 86 2.35 -16.92 -8.81
CA TYR A 86 2.52 -17.71 -7.59
C TYR A 86 1.92 -19.11 -7.68
N LEU A 87 2.51 -19.99 -6.88
CA LEU A 87 2.04 -21.33 -6.59
C LEU A 87 2.11 -21.56 -5.07
N ILE A 88 0.98 -21.89 -4.45
CA ILE A 88 0.91 -22.38 -3.07
C ILE A 88 0.59 -23.87 -3.14
N LEU A 89 1.52 -24.69 -2.67
CA LEU A 89 1.53 -26.12 -2.87
C LEU A 89 1.68 -26.83 -1.53
N LYS A 90 1.06 -28.00 -1.40
CA LYS A 90 1.27 -28.91 -0.28
C LYS A 90 2.07 -30.13 -0.71
N GLY A 91 3.01 -30.55 0.13
CA GLY A 91 3.84 -31.74 -0.09
C GLY A 91 5.27 -31.58 0.40
N GLU A 92 6.13 -32.53 0.04
CA GLU A 92 7.54 -32.51 0.42
C GLU A 92 8.32 -31.39 -0.29
N TYR A 93 9.00 -30.55 0.49
CA TYR A 93 9.78 -29.42 -0.02
C TYR A 93 10.74 -29.83 -1.14
N SER A 94 11.49 -30.93 -0.95
CA SER A 94 12.46 -31.40 -1.93
C SER A 94 11.86 -31.72 -3.30
N ASP A 95 10.60 -32.16 -3.34
CA ASP A 95 9.93 -32.46 -4.60
C ASP A 95 9.42 -31.21 -5.29
N ILE A 96 8.98 -30.21 -4.51
CA ILE A 96 8.61 -28.88 -5.03
C ILE A 96 9.84 -28.22 -5.66
N ILE A 97 11.00 -28.28 -5.00
CA ILE A 97 12.25 -27.75 -5.55
C ILE A 97 12.60 -28.40 -6.89
N LYS A 98 12.46 -29.73 -7.01
CA LYS A 98 12.68 -30.44 -8.29
C LYS A 98 11.69 -30.00 -9.36
N MET A 99 10.42 -29.84 -9.00
CA MET A 99 9.37 -29.37 -9.92
C MET A 99 9.67 -27.97 -10.43
N ILE A 100 10.03 -27.03 -9.55
CA ILE A 100 10.36 -25.64 -9.92
C ILE A 100 11.60 -25.60 -10.82
N LYS A 101 12.68 -26.33 -10.46
CA LYS A 101 13.90 -26.39 -11.28
C LYS A 101 13.62 -26.89 -12.70
N ARG A 102 12.70 -27.84 -12.87
CA ARG A 102 12.33 -28.43 -14.17
C ARG A 102 11.15 -27.75 -14.85
N GLU A 103 10.47 -26.83 -14.17
CA GLU A 103 9.13 -26.32 -14.51
C GLU A 103 8.13 -27.42 -14.90
N GLY A 104 8.25 -28.57 -14.23
CA GLY A 104 7.48 -29.75 -14.59
C GLY A 104 7.78 -30.93 -13.67
N SER A 105 6.79 -31.80 -13.53
CA SER A 105 6.91 -33.03 -12.75
C SER A 105 5.87 -34.04 -13.18
N SER A 106 6.24 -35.32 -13.16
CA SER A 106 5.29 -36.43 -13.30
C SER A 106 4.53 -36.72 -12.00
N LYS A 107 5.04 -36.23 -10.86
CA LYS A 107 4.36 -36.33 -9.56
C LYS A 107 3.21 -35.33 -9.51
N ARG A 108 2.05 -35.78 -9.04
CA ARG A 108 0.89 -34.91 -8.78
C ARG A 108 1.11 -34.16 -7.46
N PHE A 109 0.93 -32.85 -7.49
CA PHE A 109 0.98 -31.98 -6.31
C PHE A 109 -0.42 -31.48 -5.96
N GLU A 110 -0.68 -31.31 -4.67
CA GLU A 110 -1.89 -30.64 -4.18
C GLU A 110 -1.67 -29.13 -4.30
N VAL A 111 -2.38 -28.49 -5.24
CA VAL A 111 -2.34 -27.04 -5.45
C VAL A 111 -3.43 -26.39 -4.61
N LEU A 112 -3.01 -25.57 -3.65
CA LEU A 112 -3.91 -24.86 -2.74
C LEU A 112 -4.34 -23.51 -3.32
N ALA A 113 -3.45 -22.83 -4.05
CA ALA A 113 -3.75 -21.62 -4.80
C ALA A 113 -2.72 -21.37 -5.90
N SER A 114 -3.16 -20.76 -7.00
CA SER A 114 -2.28 -20.36 -8.12
C SER A 114 -2.94 -19.26 -8.95
N ASP A 115 -2.13 -18.46 -9.64
CA ASP A 115 -2.56 -17.54 -10.70
C ASP A 115 -2.16 -17.96 -12.10
N ILE A 116 -1.61 -19.17 -12.31
CA ILE A 116 -1.24 -19.66 -13.64
C ILE A 116 -2.46 -19.70 -14.60
N ILE A 117 -3.68 -19.56 -14.07
CA ILE A 117 -4.91 -19.42 -14.86
C ILE A 117 -5.07 -18.03 -15.51
N PHE A 118 -4.41 -16.96 -15.00
CA PHE A 118 -4.58 -15.57 -15.49
C PHE A 118 -3.26 -14.79 -15.59
N PRO A 119 -2.48 -14.97 -16.68
CA PRO A 119 -1.12 -14.42 -16.84
C PRO A 119 -1.01 -12.88 -17.01
N SER A 120 -2.09 -12.10 -16.84
CA SER A 120 -2.10 -10.67 -17.18
C SER A 120 -2.34 -9.68 -16.03
N SER A 121 -2.51 -10.12 -14.77
CA SER A 121 -2.87 -9.17 -13.69
C SER A 121 -2.35 -9.52 -12.28
N PHE A 122 -1.09 -9.94 -12.15
CA PHE A 122 -0.47 -10.12 -10.83
C PHE A 122 -0.08 -8.80 -10.13
N LYS A 123 -0.84 -7.73 -10.35
CA LYS A 123 -0.55 -6.41 -9.78
C LYS A 123 -1.15 -6.17 -8.39
N ASP A 124 -2.01 -7.05 -7.88
CA ASP A 124 -2.79 -6.70 -6.69
C ASP A 124 -2.31 -7.36 -5.38
N TYR A 125 -1.58 -8.46 -5.45
CA TYR A 125 -1.43 -9.34 -4.28
C TYR A 125 -0.05 -9.38 -3.63
N PHE A 126 1.00 -8.95 -4.35
CA PHE A 126 2.39 -8.98 -3.87
C PHE A 126 3.09 -7.67 -4.24
N ASN A 127 2.54 -6.56 -3.75
CA ASN A 127 3.07 -5.22 -3.96
C ASN A 127 4.14 -4.92 -2.91
N PHE A 128 5.33 -5.46 -3.13
CA PHE A 128 6.43 -5.27 -2.20
C PHE A 128 7.19 -3.98 -2.45
N VAL A 129 7.37 -3.20 -1.40
CA VAL A 129 8.13 -1.94 -1.41
C VAL A 129 9.46 -2.11 -0.66
N ASN A 130 10.43 -1.26 -0.97
CA ASN A 130 11.71 -1.26 -0.27
C ASN A 130 11.57 -0.65 1.14
N GLU A 131 12.68 -0.58 1.89
CA GLU A 131 12.70 -0.05 3.24
C GLU A 131 12.43 1.47 3.32
N GLU A 132 12.86 2.24 2.33
CA GLU A 132 12.60 3.69 2.26
C GLU A 132 11.10 3.97 2.09
N ASP A 133 10.48 3.33 1.11
CA ASP A 133 9.05 3.39 0.83
C ASP A 133 8.23 2.85 2.01
N PHE A 134 8.68 1.75 2.65
CA PHE A 134 8.08 1.23 3.87
C PHE A 134 8.05 2.30 4.97
N ASN A 135 9.16 3.00 5.20
CA ASN A 135 9.25 4.02 6.24
C ASN A 135 8.34 5.22 5.93
N ALA A 136 8.22 5.62 4.66
CA ALA A 136 7.28 6.64 4.23
C ALA A 136 5.83 6.20 4.50
N LEU A 137 5.44 5.02 4.00
CA LEU A 137 4.10 4.46 4.20
C LEU A 137 3.76 4.25 5.69
N ALA A 138 4.73 3.82 6.50
CA ALA A 138 4.53 3.62 7.93
C ALA A 138 4.22 4.94 8.64
N LYS A 139 4.93 6.03 8.30
CA LYS A 139 4.64 7.36 8.82
C LYS A 139 3.27 7.85 8.39
N ASP A 140 2.90 7.65 7.13
CA ASP A 140 1.60 8.05 6.62
C ASP A 140 0.46 7.30 7.32
N ARG A 141 0.61 5.99 7.54
CA ARG A 141 -0.36 5.17 8.28
C ARG A 141 -0.45 5.50 9.77
N GLN A 142 0.62 6.05 10.36
CA GLN A 142 0.59 6.51 11.76
C GLN A 142 -0.45 7.62 11.97
N VAL A 143 -0.74 8.43 10.93
CA VAL A 143 -1.84 9.41 10.95
C VAL A 143 -3.18 8.74 11.24
N ALA A 144 -3.44 7.57 10.65
CA ALA A 144 -4.67 6.81 10.88
C ALA A 144 -4.76 6.28 12.32
N GLU A 145 -3.63 5.89 12.92
CA GLU A 145 -3.58 5.45 14.32
C GLU A 145 -3.94 6.60 15.26
N TYR A 146 -3.40 7.79 15.03
CA TYR A 146 -3.77 8.97 15.81
C TYR A 146 -5.25 9.34 15.65
N LEU A 147 -5.77 9.35 14.42
CA LEU A 147 -7.19 9.63 14.19
C LEU A 147 -8.09 8.63 14.93
N LYS A 148 -7.73 7.35 14.92
CA LYS A 148 -8.42 6.31 15.68
C LYS A 148 -8.41 6.59 17.18
N ASP A 149 -7.26 6.97 17.74
CA ASP A 149 -7.14 7.32 19.16
C ASP A 149 -7.99 8.56 19.53
N PHE A 150 -8.30 9.41 18.56
CA PHE A 150 -9.18 10.58 18.71
C PHE A 150 -10.64 10.31 18.30
N GLY A 151 -11.02 9.05 18.06
CA GLY A 151 -12.40 8.66 17.77
C GLY A 151 -12.82 8.77 16.30
N LEU A 152 -11.90 9.10 15.38
CA LEU A 152 -12.15 9.15 13.94
C LEU A 152 -11.65 7.86 13.26
N SER A 153 -12.45 6.79 13.38
CA SER A 153 -12.16 5.53 12.70
C SER A 153 -13.45 4.81 12.28
N GLY A 154 -13.35 3.95 11.27
CA GLY A 154 -14.49 3.19 10.77
C GLY A 154 -15.33 3.96 9.76
N THR A 155 -16.58 3.54 9.59
CA THR A 155 -17.50 4.10 8.60
C THR A 155 -18.64 4.83 9.30
N TYR A 156 -18.93 6.04 8.82
CA TYR A 156 -20.03 6.88 9.30
C TYR A 156 -20.95 7.17 8.13
N ASP A 157 -22.26 7.18 8.38
CA ASP A 157 -23.20 7.75 7.42
C ASP A 157 -22.98 9.27 7.37
N LEU A 158 -23.21 9.87 6.21
CA LEU A 158 -23.08 11.32 6.04
C LEU A 158 -24.28 11.90 5.31
N LYS A 159 -24.61 13.14 5.66
CA LYS A 159 -25.53 14.00 4.93
C LYS A 159 -24.83 15.27 4.46
N VAL A 160 -24.84 15.55 3.16
CA VAL A 160 -24.22 16.76 2.59
C VAL A 160 -25.22 17.92 2.64
N TYR A 161 -24.75 19.08 3.12
CA TYR A 161 -25.56 20.32 3.16
C TYR A 161 -25.11 21.38 2.18
N ARG A 162 -23.83 21.39 1.83
CA ARG A 162 -23.28 22.39 0.92
C ARG A 162 -22.14 21.80 0.11
N ASP A 163 -22.08 22.15 -1.18
CA ASP A 163 -20.95 21.84 -2.05
C ASP A 163 -20.64 23.06 -2.92
N SER A 164 -19.40 23.54 -2.87
CA SER A 164 -18.89 24.71 -3.61
C SER A 164 -19.85 25.92 -3.59
N GLY A 165 -20.44 26.19 -2.43
CA GLY A 165 -21.34 27.32 -2.19
C GLY A 165 -22.83 27.03 -2.44
N ILE A 166 -23.18 25.93 -3.09
CA ILE A 166 -24.57 25.53 -3.34
C ILE A 166 -25.14 24.82 -2.12
N SER A 167 -26.32 25.24 -1.65
CA SER A 167 -27.00 24.65 -0.48
C SER A 167 -27.94 23.52 -0.90
N PHE A 168 -27.87 22.40 -0.18
CA PHE A 168 -28.71 21.21 -0.33
C PHE A 168 -29.56 20.95 0.92
N ILE A 169 -29.79 21.94 1.79
CA ILE A 169 -30.50 21.75 3.08
C ILE A 169 -31.86 21.05 2.90
N ASN A 170 -32.57 21.35 1.81
CA ASN A 170 -33.89 20.78 1.50
C ASN A 170 -33.84 19.54 0.58
N ILE A 171 -32.64 19.05 0.24
CA ILE A 171 -32.42 17.89 -0.62
C ILE A 171 -31.69 16.83 0.19
N GLU A 172 -32.15 15.59 0.10
CA GLU A 172 -31.55 14.50 0.85
C GLU A 172 -30.33 13.91 0.12
N ILE A 173 -29.19 14.58 0.26
CA ILE A 173 -27.91 14.10 -0.23
C ILE A 173 -27.26 13.25 0.87
N LYS A 174 -27.22 11.93 0.65
CA LYS A 174 -26.73 10.92 1.60
C LYS A 174 -25.46 10.26 1.07
N GLY A 175 -24.68 9.68 1.97
CA GLY A 175 -23.51 8.91 1.63
C GLY A 175 -22.89 8.27 2.86
N SER A 176 -21.63 7.87 2.71
CA SER A 176 -20.79 7.41 3.81
C SER A 176 -19.37 7.96 3.69
N ILE A 177 -18.70 8.10 4.83
CA ILE A 177 -17.28 8.35 4.92
C ILE A 177 -16.64 7.19 5.69
N THR A 178 -15.54 6.67 5.16
CA THR A 178 -14.77 5.61 5.79
C THR A 178 -13.36 6.10 6.06
N PHE A 179 -12.96 6.04 7.33
CA PHE A 179 -11.59 6.24 7.81
C PHE A 179 -10.93 4.87 7.96
N ASN A 180 -9.95 4.59 7.11
CA ASN A 180 -9.19 3.35 7.17
C ASN A 180 -7.70 3.62 7.41
N GLN A 181 -6.87 2.57 7.41
CA GLN A 181 -5.45 2.70 7.70
C GLN A 181 -4.67 3.54 6.66
N LYS A 182 -5.12 3.58 5.40
CA LYS A 182 -4.45 4.28 4.30
C LYS A 182 -4.93 5.72 4.15
N GLY A 183 -6.19 5.99 4.48
CA GLY A 183 -6.80 7.28 4.18
C GLY A 183 -8.31 7.32 4.40
N ILE A 184 -8.96 8.16 3.61
CA ILE A 184 -10.41 8.37 3.62
C ILE A 184 -11.05 7.98 2.29
N LEU A 185 -12.25 7.42 2.37
CA LEU A 185 -13.14 7.16 1.24
C LEU A 185 -14.49 7.81 1.54
N ILE A 186 -14.98 8.65 0.63
CA ILE A 186 -16.30 9.26 0.70
C ILE A 186 -17.09 8.79 -0.52
N GLU A 187 -18.30 8.29 -0.30
CA GLU A 187 -19.20 7.84 -1.36
C GLU A 187 -20.58 8.45 -1.11
N THR A 188 -21.13 9.17 -2.09
CA THR A 188 -22.40 9.90 -1.93
C THR A 188 -23.26 9.81 -3.18
N ASN A 189 -24.53 10.20 -3.07
CA ASN A 189 -25.40 10.40 -4.23
C ASN A 189 -25.28 11.81 -4.85
N LEU A 190 -24.34 12.65 -4.41
CA LEU A 190 -24.07 13.95 -5.01
C LEU A 190 -23.24 13.76 -6.29
N PRO A 191 -23.70 14.21 -7.48
CA PRO A 191 -22.96 14.00 -8.72
C PRO A 191 -21.52 14.55 -8.74
N SER A 192 -21.26 15.66 -8.05
CA SER A 192 -19.92 16.25 -7.92
C SER A 192 -19.01 15.52 -6.91
N LEU A 193 -19.58 14.66 -6.06
CA LEU A 193 -18.86 13.91 -5.02
C LEU A 193 -19.37 12.46 -4.92
N THR A 194 -19.61 11.82 -6.06
CA THR A 194 -20.10 10.43 -6.05
C THR A 194 -19.11 9.49 -5.36
N LYS A 195 -17.82 9.71 -5.62
CA LYS A 195 -16.72 9.01 -4.96
C LYS A 195 -15.51 9.93 -4.84
N PHE A 196 -14.96 9.99 -3.63
CA PHE A 196 -13.72 10.68 -3.34
C PHE A 196 -12.82 9.73 -2.52
N SER A 197 -11.54 9.67 -2.88
CA SER A 197 -10.56 8.88 -2.13
C SER A 197 -9.29 9.69 -1.95
N GLY A 198 -8.76 9.69 -0.74
CA GLY A 198 -7.53 10.37 -0.41
C GLY A 198 -6.69 9.54 0.56
N GLU A 199 -5.39 9.55 0.38
CA GLU A 199 -4.42 8.88 1.25
C GLU A 199 -3.85 9.88 2.25
N TYR A 200 -3.63 9.44 3.48
CA TYR A 200 -2.94 10.27 4.48
C TYR A 200 -1.50 10.54 4.04
N SER A 201 -0.99 11.69 4.46
CA SER A 201 0.35 12.14 4.10
C SER A 201 0.97 12.77 5.34
N SER A 202 1.97 12.12 5.93
CA SER A 202 2.58 12.53 7.20
C SER A 202 3.26 13.91 7.12
N ASP A 203 3.82 14.26 5.97
CA ASP A 203 4.35 15.59 5.62
C ASP A 203 3.29 16.69 5.66
N LEU A 204 2.02 16.37 5.34
CA LEU A 204 0.89 17.30 5.42
C LEU A 204 0.23 17.34 6.80
N ASN A 205 0.66 16.49 7.74
CA ASN A 205 0.16 16.43 9.11
C ASN A 205 1.30 16.50 10.15
N PRO A 206 2.16 17.54 10.12
CA PRO A 206 3.31 17.63 11.02
C PRO A 206 2.93 17.92 12.49
N ASP A 207 1.74 18.50 12.72
CA ASP A 207 1.26 18.86 14.06
C ASP A 207 0.13 17.94 14.50
N ILE A 208 0.41 17.09 15.49
CA ILE A 208 -0.55 16.16 16.08
C ILE A 208 -1.73 16.88 16.76
N ASN A 209 -1.58 18.15 17.16
CA ASN A 209 -2.68 18.91 17.76
C ASN A 209 -3.80 19.17 16.74
N LEU A 210 -3.47 19.31 15.45
CA LEU A 210 -4.47 19.44 14.39
C LEU A 210 -5.28 18.15 14.25
N LEU A 211 -4.62 16.99 14.30
CA LEU A 211 -5.29 15.69 14.28
C LEU A 211 -6.24 15.53 15.48
N LYS A 212 -5.82 15.97 16.68
CA LYS A 212 -6.65 15.98 17.89
C LYS A 212 -7.87 16.89 17.76
N MET A 213 -7.77 17.96 16.97
CA MET A 213 -8.89 18.85 16.64
C MET A 213 -9.78 18.29 15.52
N GLY A 214 -9.52 17.08 15.02
CA GLY A 214 -10.27 16.47 13.92
C GLY A 214 -9.89 16.98 12.54
N ILE A 215 -8.71 17.62 12.40
CA ILE A 215 -8.21 18.15 11.14
C ILE A 215 -7.12 17.23 10.60
N VAL A 216 -7.35 16.63 9.43
CA VAL A 216 -6.38 15.78 8.73
C VAL A 216 -6.26 16.20 7.26
N SER A 217 -5.04 16.14 6.74
CA SER A 217 -4.76 16.40 5.33
C SER A 217 -4.16 15.19 4.63
N GLY A 218 -4.19 15.20 3.31
CA GLY A 218 -3.63 14.10 2.52
C GLY A 218 -3.64 14.39 1.04
N ARG A 219 -3.31 13.36 0.25
CA ARG A 219 -3.20 13.43 -1.20
C ARG A 219 -4.40 12.75 -1.85
N ILE A 220 -4.94 13.36 -2.90
CA ILE A 220 -6.12 12.85 -3.61
C ILE A 220 -5.66 11.74 -4.57
N ILE A 221 -6.29 10.56 -4.48
CA ILE A 221 -6.01 9.45 -5.39
C ILE A 221 -6.49 9.82 -6.80
N ASN A 222 -5.70 9.47 -7.82
CA ASN A 222 -5.96 9.77 -9.25
C ASN A 222 -6.01 11.27 -9.57
N SER A 223 -5.28 12.11 -8.82
CA SER A 223 -5.10 13.52 -9.12
C SER A 223 -3.62 13.86 -9.10
N ASP A 224 -3.12 14.44 -10.19
CA ASP A 224 -1.75 14.94 -10.24
C ASP A 224 -1.58 16.13 -9.27
N GLY A 225 -0.84 15.91 -8.18
CA GLY A 225 -0.58 16.92 -7.15
C GLY A 225 -1.79 17.37 -6.33
N GLY A 226 -2.94 16.68 -6.43
CA GLY A 226 -4.14 17.04 -5.68
C GLY A 226 -4.00 16.79 -4.18
N ILE A 227 -4.44 17.72 -3.36
CA ILE A 227 -4.45 17.59 -1.90
C ILE A 227 -5.86 17.81 -1.33
N PHE A 228 -6.11 17.22 -0.18
CA PHE A 228 -7.32 17.47 0.59
C PHE A 228 -6.99 17.85 2.03
N SER A 229 -7.94 18.55 2.65
CA SER A 229 -8.00 18.76 4.09
C SER A 229 -9.43 18.48 4.55
N LEU A 230 -9.56 17.66 5.57
CA LEU A 230 -10.80 17.26 6.20
C LEU A 230 -10.79 17.77 7.64
N SER A 231 -11.76 18.60 7.99
CA SER A 231 -11.94 19.10 9.35
C SER A 231 -13.26 18.58 9.89
N ILE A 232 -13.25 17.92 11.04
CA ILE A 232 -14.45 17.39 11.70
C ILE A 232 -14.54 17.96 13.10
N ASP A 233 -15.63 18.67 13.38
CA ASP A 233 -16.02 18.99 14.74
C ASP A 233 -16.54 17.71 15.40
N LEU A 234 -15.77 17.14 16.32
CA LEU A 234 -16.10 15.89 17.01
C LEU A 234 -17.32 16.00 17.94
N LYS A 235 -17.75 17.22 18.32
CA LYS A 235 -18.94 17.42 19.16
C LYS A 235 -20.19 17.51 18.33
N GLU A 236 -20.14 18.34 17.29
CA GLU A 236 -21.29 18.58 16.41
C GLU A 236 -21.40 17.56 15.27
N MET A 237 -20.38 16.71 15.13
CA MET A 237 -20.22 15.73 14.06
C MET A 237 -20.37 16.38 12.68
N THR A 238 -19.95 17.64 12.55
CA THR A 238 -20.01 18.41 11.31
C THR A 238 -18.64 18.45 10.67
N GLY A 239 -18.58 18.12 9.38
CA GLY A 239 -17.34 18.03 8.63
C GLY A 239 -17.28 19.00 7.46
N ILE A 240 -16.06 19.43 7.14
CA ILE A 240 -15.74 20.19 5.94
C ILE A 240 -14.61 19.47 5.22
N LEU A 241 -14.89 19.02 4.00
CA LEU A 241 -13.88 18.55 3.06
C LEU A 241 -13.48 19.71 2.16
N THR A 242 -12.21 20.09 2.19
CA THR A 242 -11.60 21.00 1.21
C THR A 242 -10.73 20.17 0.27
N THR A 243 -10.89 20.38 -1.04
CA THR A 243 -10.01 19.76 -2.05
C THR A 243 -9.37 20.85 -2.90
N ILE A 244 -8.10 20.64 -3.24
CA ILE A 244 -7.35 21.46 -4.18
C ILE A 244 -6.82 20.51 -5.25
N ARG A 245 -7.22 20.74 -6.51
CA ARG A 245 -6.76 19.97 -7.67
C ARG A 245 -6.06 20.87 -8.65
N ILE A 246 -5.00 20.36 -9.25
CA ILE A 246 -4.25 21.02 -10.30
C ILE A 246 -4.64 20.34 -11.61
N LYS A 247 -4.94 21.14 -12.64
CA LYS A 247 -5.15 20.66 -14.00
C LYS A 247 -4.23 21.44 -14.92
N MET A 248 -3.47 20.74 -15.75
CA MET A 248 -2.80 21.33 -16.90
C MET A 248 -3.74 21.21 -18.10
N ASP A 249 -3.84 22.26 -18.90
CA ASP A 249 -4.49 22.17 -20.20
C ASP A 249 -3.51 21.71 -21.30
N ASP A 250 -4.03 21.59 -22.52
CA ASP A 250 -3.28 21.10 -23.68
C ASP A 250 -2.16 22.08 -24.12
N GLU A 251 -2.20 23.33 -23.63
CA GLU A 251 -1.20 24.37 -23.87
C GLU A 251 -0.14 24.45 -22.75
N GLY A 252 -0.31 23.65 -21.69
CA GLY A 252 0.58 23.59 -20.54
C GLY A 252 0.31 24.64 -19.47
N GLU A 253 -0.81 25.39 -19.54
CA GLU A 253 -1.19 26.32 -18.48
C GLU A 253 -1.80 25.57 -17.29
N GLN A 254 -1.40 26.01 -16.09
CA GLN A 254 -1.80 25.39 -14.83
C GLN A 254 -3.00 26.10 -14.21
N SER A 255 -4.12 25.40 -14.13
CA SER A 255 -5.32 25.85 -13.41
C SER A 255 -5.46 25.14 -12.05
N THR A 256 -5.79 25.91 -11.02
CA THR A 256 -6.05 25.39 -9.66
C THR A 256 -7.53 25.45 -9.34
N PHE A 257 -8.12 24.31 -8.99
CA PHE A 257 -9.52 24.19 -8.62
C PHE A 257 -9.65 23.89 -7.14
N ARG A 258 -10.43 24.72 -6.44
CA ARG A 258 -10.72 24.54 -5.01
C ARG A 258 -12.21 24.28 -4.82
N ASN A 259 -12.53 23.16 -4.18
CA ASN A 259 -13.90 22.81 -3.79
C ASN A 259 -14.01 22.63 -2.28
N PHE A 260 -15.20 22.92 -1.76
CA PHE A 260 -15.53 22.76 -0.35
C PHE A 260 -16.87 22.05 -0.22
N THR A 261 -16.90 20.95 0.53
CA THR A 261 -18.12 20.22 0.83
C THR A 261 -18.34 20.23 2.34
N THR A 262 -19.50 20.70 2.78
CA THR A 262 -19.93 20.65 4.19
C THR A 262 -20.96 19.55 4.37
N PHE A 263 -20.75 18.71 5.36
CA PHE A 263 -21.61 17.58 5.66
C PHE A 263 -21.74 17.38 7.18
N LYS A 264 -22.70 16.56 7.60
CA LYS A 264 -22.78 16.04 8.97
C LYS A 264 -22.68 14.54 8.95
N LEU A 265 -21.92 14.01 9.88
CA LEU A 265 -21.83 12.60 10.18
C LEU A 265 -23.00 12.19 11.06
N ILE A 266 -23.54 11.03 10.76
CA ILE A 266 -24.67 10.42 11.43
C ILE A 266 -24.13 9.07 11.95
N GLU A 267 -24.24 8.88 13.26
CA GLU A 267 -23.98 7.59 13.91
C GLU A 267 -25.13 6.61 13.67
#